data_AF-A0A0B6Y5D3-F1
#
_entry.id   AF-A0A0B6Y5D3-F1
#
_cell.length_a   1.000
_cell.length_b   1.000
_cell.length_c   1.000
_cell.angle_alpha   90.00
_cell.angle_beta   90.00
_cell.angle_gamma   90.00
#
_symmetry.space_group_name_H-M   'P 1'
#
loop_
_entity.id
_entity.type
_entity.pdbx_description
1 polymer ?
#
loop_
_entity_poly.entity_id
_entity_poly.type
_entity_poly.pdbx_seq_one_letter_code
_entity_poly.pdbx_strand_id
1 'polypeptide(L)'
;DDDDNDDIDHDDEDVDEEDDKGKIISAPKKVLSRLQTLLMPGKVECLGHVRTAVEYLLWGPAPSELSLLPARVSTTSAGTASGASREQELYVWLEKERLSTVGRLARNVSGLGAGLSVDELYTLKFLLKTSTGCLAESFRRLCR
;
A
#
# COMPACT_ATOMS: atom_id res chain seq x y z
N ASP A 1 56.10 -48.35 -1.34
CA ASP A 1 56.66 -47.34 -2.22
C ASP A 1 55.68 -47.21 -3.38
N ASP A 2 54.62 -46.40 -3.33
CA ASP A 2 54.39 -45.20 -2.52
C ASP A 2 52.91 -45.05 -2.23
N ASP A 3 52.64 -44.61 -1.00
CA ASP A 3 51.40 -43.98 -0.56
C ASP A 3 51.15 -42.72 -1.39
N ASP A 4 49.90 -42.42 -1.73
CA ASP A 4 49.40 -41.05 -1.72
C ASP A 4 47.87 -41.10 -1.59
N ASN A 5 47.47 -40.93 -0.33
CA ASN A 5 46.12 -40.77 0.17
C ASN A 5 45.82 -39.26 0.17
N ASP A 6 45.19 -38.76 -0.89
CA ASP A 6 44.69 -37.38 -0.91
C ASP A 6 43.26 -37.36 -0.33
N ASP A 7 43.21 -37.30 1.00
CA ASP A 7 42.05 -36.85 1.77
C ASP A 7 41.77 -35.39 1.41
N ILE A 8 40.76 -35.16 0.56
CA ILE A 8 40.19 -33.84 0.33
C ILE A 8 39.21 -33.57 1.47
N ASP A 9 39.77 -33.13 2.61
CA ASP A 9 39.06 -32.32 3.60
C ASP A 9 39.06 -30.87 3.09
N HIS A 10 37.92 -30.37 2.63
CA HIS A 10 37.67 -28.94 2.67
C HIS A 10 36.18 -28.66 2.84
N ASP A 11 35.86 -28.36 4.10
CA ASP A 11 35.01 -27.25 4.53
C ASP A 11 33.66 -27.16 3.82
N ASP A 12 32.72 -27.95 4.35
CA ASP A 12 31.32 -27.54 4.43
C ASP A 12 31.26 -26.20 5.21
N GLU A 13 31.57 -25.09 4.53
CA GLU A 13 31.11 -23.79 4.99
C GLU A 13 29.58 -23.86 4.94
N ASP A 14 28.99 -24.12 6.09
CA ASP A 14 27.63 -23.76 6.44
C ASP A 14 27.48 -22.27 6.13
N VAL A 15 27.14 -21.98 4.86
CA VAL A 15 26.60 -20.69 4.49
C VAL A 15 25.26 -20.65 5.20
N ASP A 16 25.29 -20.06 6.39
CA ASP A 16 24.12 -19.46 7.01
C ASP A 16 23.56 -18.49 5.98
N GLU A 17 22.70 -19.00 5.10
CA GLU A 17 21.66 -18.23 4.47
C GLU A 17 20.83 -17.70 5.63
N GLU A 18 21.30 -16.59 6.23
CA GLU A 18 20.43 -15.60 6.84
C GLU A 18 19.49 -15.17 5.73
N ASP A 19 18.46 -15.99 5.56
CA ASP A 19 17.20 -15.71 4.94
C ASP A 19 16.75 -14.43 5.68
N ASP A 20 17.14 -13.28 5.13
CA ASP A 20 16.55 -11.99 5.38
C ASP A 20 15.08 -12.21 5.07
N LYS A 21 14.37 -12.73 6.08
CA LYS A 21 12.92 -12.89 6.10
C LYS A 21 12.42 -11.48 6.16
N GLY A 22 12.50 -10.84 4.98
CA GLY A 22 12.16 -9.48 4.69
C GLY A 22 10.85 -9.26 5.38
N LYS A 23 10.94 -8.53 6.48
CA LYS A 23 9.96 -8.45 7.57
C LYS A 23 8.57 -8.63 6.99
N ILE A 24 8.04 -9.86 7.02
CA ILE A 24 6.83 -10.18 6.28
C ILE A 24 5.77 -9.26 6.86
N ILE A 25 5.31 -8.29 6.06
CA ILE A 25 4.26 -7.37 6.45
C ILE A 25 3.03 -8.24 6.64
N SER A 26 2.79 -8.65 7.88
CA SER A 26 1.72 -9.56 8.23
C SER A 26 0.41 -8.80 8.13
N ALA A 27 -0.26 -8.90 6.98
CA ALA A 27 -1.62 -8.41 6.84
C ALA A 27 -2.58 -9.23 7.72
N PRO A 28 -3.62 -8.60 8.30
CA PRO A 28 -4.64 -9.34 9.06
C PRO A 28 -5.25 -10.46 8.22
N LYS A 29 -5.54 -11.63 8.83
CA LYS A 29 -6.12 -12.80 8.13
C LYS A 29 -7.35 -12.42 7.27
N LYS A 30 -8.22 -11.53 7.77
CA LYS A 30 -9.40 -11.01 7.05
C LYS A 30 -9.02 -10.29 5.74
N VAL A 31 -7.90 -9.57 5.72
CA VAL A 31 -7.39 -8.88 4.53
C VAL A 31 -6.86 -9.88 3.52
N LEU A 32 -6.09 -10.88 3.98
CA LEU A 32 -5.56 -11.95 3.12
C LEU A 32 -6.70 -12.74 2.43
N SER A 33 -7.75 -13.12 3.17
CA SER A 33 -8.91 -13.83 2.60
C SER A 33 -9.65 -13.00 1.54
N ARG A 34 -9.67 -11.67 1.69
CA ARG A 34 -10.28 -10.76 0.70
C ARG A 34 -9.43 -10.65 -0.56
N LEU A 35 -8.11 -10.53 -0.42
CA LEU A 35 -7.19 -10.54 -1.57
C LEU A 35 -7.26 -11.86 -2.34
N GLN A 36 -7.34 -13.00 -1.64
CA GLN A 36 -7.53 -14.31 -2.27
C GLN A 36 -8.85 -14.39 -3.07
N THR A 37 -9.94 -13.82 -2.54
CA THR A 37 -11.22 -13.74 -3.26
C THR A 37 -11.13 -12.93 -4.56
N LEU A 38 -10.26 -11.92 -4.61
CA LEU A 38 -10.01 -11.14 -5.83
C LEU A 38 -9.24 -11.95 -6.89
N LEU A 39 -8.43 -12.93 -6.46
CA LEU A 39 -7.61 -13.81 -7.32
C LEU A 39 -8.34 -15.07 -7.80
N MET A 40 -9.63 -15.23 -7.47
CA MET A 40 -10.40 -16.41 -7.88
C MET A 40 -10.41 -16.57 -9.42
N PRO A 41 -10.28 -17.80 -9.94
CA PRO A 41 -10.28 -18.08 -11.38
C PRO A 41 -11.51 -17.53 -12.10
N GLY A 42 -11.34 -17.01 -13.32
CA GLY A 42 -12.42 -16.48 -14.16
C GLY A 42 -12.61 -14.97 -14.12
N LYS A 43 -11.74 -14.22 -13.41
CA LYS A 43 -11.74 -12.75 -13.41
C LYS A 43 -10.53 -12.21 -14.18
N VAL A 44 -10.74 -11.74 -15.41
CA VAL A 44 -9.70 -11.21 -16.31
C VAL A 44 -8.97 -9.98 -15.71
N GLU A 45 -9.63 -9.25 -14.81
CA GLU A 45 -9.09 -8.03 -14.17
C GLU A 45 -8.62 -8.25 -12.71
N CYS A 46 -8.41 -9.50 -12.28
CA CYS A 46 -8.09 -9.84 -10.89
C CYS A 46 -6.81 -9.13 -10.39
N LEU A 47 -5.76 -9.09 -11.21
CA LEU A 47 -4.47 -8.50 -10.82
C LEU A 47 -4.54 -6.98 -10.64
N GLY A 48 -5.30 -6.28 -11.48
CA GLY A 48 -5.51 -4.84 -11.34
C GLY A 48 -6.21 -4.52 -10.03
N HIS A 49 -7.24 -5.29 -9.68
CA HIS A 49 -7.97 -5.13 -8.43
C HIS A 49 -7.16 -5.46 -7.18
N VAL A 50 -6.36 -6.53 -7.23
CA VAL A 50 -5.45 -6.89 -6.12
C VAL A 50 -4.39 -5.82 -5.95
N ARG A 51 -3.81 -5.34 -7.05
CA ARG A 51 -2.85 -4.24 -7.02
C ARG A 51 -3.44 -3.01 -6.35
N THR A 52 -4.60 -2.53 -6.80
CA THR A 52 -5.23 -1.34 -6.20
C THR A 52 -5.57 -1.56 -4.72
N ALA A 53 -5.99 -2.78 -4.34
CA ALA A 53 -6.23 -3.13 -2.95
C ALA A 53 -4.94 -3.11 -2.10
N VAL A 54 -3.83 -3.61 -2.62
CA VAL A 54 -2.53 -3.58 -1.95
C VAL A 54 -2.01 -2.15 -1.85
N GLU A 55 -2.10 -1.36 -2.93
CA GLU A 55 -1.72 0.06 -2.92
C GLU A 55 -2.55 0.84 -1.88
N TYR A 56 -3.84 0.54 -1.74
CA TYR A 56 -4.69 1.11 -0.68
C TYR A 56 -4.24 0.70 0.73
N LEU A 57 -3.83 -0.55 0.95
CA LEU A 57 -3.38 -1.01 2.26
C LEU A 57 -2.06 -0.36 2.69
N LEU A 58 -1.18 -0.07 1.73
CA LEU A 58 0.13 0.53 1.98
C LEU A 58 0.04 2.04 2.17
N TRP A 59 -0.72 2.73 1.33
CA TRP A 59 -0.68 4.19 1.25
C TRP A 59 -2.06 4.85 1.27
N GLY A 60 -3.15 4.09 1.34
CA GLY A 60 -4.50 4.62 1.44
C GLY A 60 -4.86 5.07 2.86
N PRO A 61 -6.00 5.78 3.01
CA PRO A 61 -6.43 6.28 4.31
C PRO A 61 -6.82 5.14 5.25
N ALA A 62 -6.37 5.23 6.50
CA ALA A 62 -6.89 4.40 7.57
C ALA A 62 -8.36 4.76 7.85
N PRO A 63 -9.19 3.80 8.32
CA PRO A 63 -10.58 4.08 8.66
C PRO A 63 -10.77 5.23 9.66
N SER A 64 -9.82 5.42 10.57
CA SER A 64 -9.80 6.51 11.55
C SER A 64 -9.57 7.89 10.94
N GLU A 65 -8.89 7.99 9.80
CA GLU A 65 -8.62 9.26 9.11
C GLU A 65 -9.85 9.77 8.34
N LEU A 66 -10.77 8.87 7.99
CA LEU A 66 -12.01 9.18 7.27
C LEU A 66 -13.17 9.55 8.21
N SER A 67 -12.89 9.95 9.44
CA SER A 67 -13.92 10.36 10.42
C SER A 67 -13.81 11.84 10.81
N LEU A 68 -13.02 12.63 10.06
CA LEU A 68 -12.56 13.95 10.49
C LEU A 68 -13.40 15.14 9.99
N LEU A 69 -14.46 14.94 9.20
CA LEU A 69 -15.37 16.03 8.87
C LEU A 69 -16.36 16.21 10.03
N PRO A 70 -16.38 17.38 10.73
CA PRO A 70 -17.45 17.66 11.67
C PRO A 70 -18.77 17.55 10.91
N ALA A 71 -19.77 16.91 11.51
CA ALA A 71 -21.14 16.81 11.01
C ALA A 71 -21.85 18.18 10.97
N ARG A 72 -21.24 19.18 10.33
CA ARG A 72 -21.74 20.54 10.16
C ARG A 72 -21.99 20.76 8.68
N VAL A 73 -23.05 20.14 8.17
CA VAL A 73 -24.18 20.75 7.43
C VAL A 73 -25.20 19.63 7.30
N SER A 74 -25.93 19.36 8.39
CA SER A 74 -27.17 18.57 8.34
C SER A 74 -28.31 19.45 8.82
N THR A 75 -28.59 20.50 8.05
CA THR A 75 -29.88 21.17 8.10
C THR A 75 -30.63 20.79 6.84
N THR A 76 -31.70 20.05 7.05
CA THR A 76 -32.83 19.78 6.15
C THR A 76 -32.72 18.63 5.15
N SER A 77 -33.60 17.65 5.41
CA SER A 77 -34.31 16.76 4.49
C SER A 77 -33.58 15.61 3.77
N ALA A 78 -34.00 14.40 4.17
CA ALA A 78 -34.25 13.23 3.33
C ALA A 78 -33.07 12.60 2.55
N GLY A 79 -32.53 11.51 3.11
CA GLY A 79 -32.39 10.25 2.38
C GLY A 79 -31.16 10.00 1.49
N THR A 80 -30.30 10.99 1.18
CA THR A 80 -29.20 10.79 0.20
C THR A 80 -27.81 11.30 0.62
N ALA A 81 -27.66 11.87 1.82
CA ALA A 81 -26.46 12.65 2.18
C ALA A 81 -25.19 11.85 2.57
N SER A 82 -25.26 10.52 2.75
CA SER A 82 -24.12 9.75 3.29
C SER A 82 -22.99 9.49 2.27
N GLY A 83 -23.30 9.40 0.97
CA GLY A 83 -22.30 9.13 -0.08
C GLY A 83 -21.44 10.35 -0.44
N ALA A 84 -22.09 11.52 -0.59
CA ALA A 84 -21.42 12.77 -0.96
C ALA A 84 -20.43 13.26 0.12
N SER A 85 -20.73 13.04 1.40
CA SER A 85 -19.81 13.39 2.51
C SER A 85 -18.52 12.59 2.44
N ARG A 86 -18.62 11.28 2.17
CA ARG A 86 -17.46 10.39 2.17
C ARG A 86 -16.56 10.57 0.95
N GLU A 87 -17.14 10.84 -0.21
CA GLU A 87 -16.36 11.17 -1.40
C GLU A 87 -15.59 12.48 -1.20
N GLN A 88 -16.20 13.48 -0.55
CA GLN A 88 -15.55 14.73 -0.19
C GLN A 88 -14.42 14.52 0.83
N GLU A 89 -14.59 13.67 1.85
CA GLU A 89 -13.53 13.29 2.80
C GLU A 89 -12.33 12.67 2.08
N LEU A 90 -12.59 11.74 1.16
CA LEU A 90 -11.55 11.09 0.36
C LEU A 90 -10.84 12.09 -0.57
N TYR A 91 -11.58 13.05 -1.13
CA TYR A 91 -11.00 14.12 -1.95
C TYR A 91 -10.03 14.98 -1.12
N VAL A 92 -10.48 15.45 0.04
CA VAL A 92 -9.67 16.29 0.93
C VAL A 92 -8.42 15.54 1.41
N TRP A 93 -8.57 14.27 1.78
CA TRP A 93 -7.44 13.42 2.16
C TRP A 93 -6.43 13.29 1.01
N LEU A 94 -6.92 13.01 -0.21
CA LEU A 94 -6.06 12.80 -1.37
C LEU A 94 -5.29 14.07 -1.74
N GLU A 95 -5.94 15.23 -1.73
CA GLU A 95 -5.27 16.51 -2.00
C GLU A 95 -4.23 16.86 -0.93
N LYS A 96 -4.52 16.57 0.35
CA LYS A 96 -3.57 16.75 1.44
C LYS A 96 -2.31 15.88 1.23
N GLU A 97 -2.48 14.60 0.91
CA GLU A 97 -1.36 13.68 0.71
C GLU A 97 -0.53 14.02 -0.54
N ARG A 98 -1.19 14.47 -1.61
CA ARG A 98 -0.51 14.98 -2.81
C ARG A 98 0.33 16.21 -2.49
N LEU A 99 -0.24 17.20 -1.80
CA LEU A 99 0.46 18.43 -1.43
C LEU A 99 1.64 18.15 -0.50
N SER A 100 1.44 17.28 0.50
CA SER A 100 2.49 16.82 1.43
C SER A 100 3.65 16.17 0.68
N THR A 101 3.34 15.29 -0.27
CA THR A 101 4.35 14.60 -1.09
C THR A 101 5.11 15.57 -1.98
N VAL A 102 4.43 16.49 -2.68
CA VAL A 102 5.09 17.52 -3.49
C VAL A 102 6.00 18.40 -2.62
N GLY A 103 5.54 18.82 -1.44
CA GLY A 103 6.35 19.63 -0.52
C GLY A 103 7.58 18.89 0.02
N ARG A 104 7.49 17.57 0.24
CA ARG A 104 8.65 16.73 0.59
C ARG A 104 9.63 16.63 -0.57
N LEU A 105 9.15 16.36 -1.78
CA LEU A 105 10.01 16.24 -2.97
C LEU A 105 10.69 17.56 -3.33
N ALA A 106 9.99 18.69 -3.22
CA ALA A 106 10.57 20.01 -3.47
C ALA A 106 11.76 20.31 -2.53
N ARG A 107 11.68 19.91 -1.26
CA ARG A 107 12.78 20.05 -0.30
C ARG A 107 13.99 19.18 -0.64
N ASN A 108 13.78 18.02 -1.27
CA ASN A 108 14.88 17.15 -1.71
C ASN A 108 15.64 17.75 -2.90
N VAL A 109 14.98 18.54 -3.76
CA VAL A 109 15.60 19.24 -4.92
C VAL A 109 16.51 20.38 -4.46
N SER A 110 16.26 20.99 -3.30
CA SER A 110 17.03 22.13 -2.79
C SER A 110 18.41 21.78 -2.19
N GLY A 111 18.91 20.56 -2.40
CA GLY A 111 20.37 20.31 -2.33
C GLY A 111 20.91 19.45 -1.18
N LEU A 112 20.09 18.60 -0.52
CA LEU A 112 20.57 17.71 0.57
C LEU A 112 20.01 16.26 0.50
N GLY A 113 19.27 15.88 -0.54
CA GLY A 113 18.57 14.60 -0.60
C GLY A 113 19.35 13.45 -1.24
N ALA A 114 19.29 12.25 -0.64
CA ALA A 114 19.86 11.00 -1.15
C ALA A 114 19.13 10.40 -2.38
N GLY A 115 18.46 11.24 -3.18
CA GLY A 115 17.56 10.81 -4.26
C GLY A 115 16.15 10.47 -3.76
N LEU A 116 15.36 9.82 -4.64
CA LEU A 116 14.01 9.32 -4.38
C LEU A 116 14.10 7.84 -4.00
N SER A 117 13.59 7.47 -2.83
CA SER A 117 13.49 6.06 -2.47
C SER A 117 12.44 5.34 -3.34
N VAL A 118 12.57 4.01 -3.43
CA VAL A 118 11.60 3.16 -4.14
C VAL A 118 10.19 3.32 -3.55
N ASP A 119 10.08 3.36 -2.22
CA ASP A 119 8.80 3.58 -1.53
C ASP A 119 8.16 4.93 -1.90
N GLU A 120 8.94 6.01 -1.94
CA GLU A 120 8.45 7.33 -2.36
C GLU A 120 7.99 7.35 -3.82
N LEU A 121 8.71 6.64 -4.71
CA LEU A 121 8.33 6.52 -6.12
C LEU A 121 6.99 5.79 -6.28
N TYR A 122 6.79 4.67 -5.58
CA TYR A 122 5.53 3.93 -5.64
C TYR A 122 4.38 4.67 -4.95
N THR A 123 4.65 5.36 -3.84
CA THR A 123 3.68 6.25 -3.18
C THR A 123 3.23 7.35 -4.12
N LEU A 124 4.16 8.03 -4.80
CA LEU A 124 3.85 9.08 -5.76
C LEU A 124 3.02 8.53 -6.93
N LYS A 125 3.41 7.36 -7.47
CA LYS A 125 2.67 6.69 -8.55
C LYS A 125 1.24 6.34 -8.13
N PHE A 126 1.04 5.90 -6.90
CA PHE A 126 -0.28 5.67 -6.33
C PHE A 126 -1.08 6.98 -6.26
N LEU A 127 -0.56 8.03 -5.61
CA LEU A 127 -1.27 9.30 -5.41
C LEU A 127 -1.66 9.98 -6.74
N LEU A 128 -0.85 9.83 -7.78
CA LEU A 128 -1.12 10.39 -9.11
C LEU A 128 -2.22 9.64 -9.87
N LYS A 129 -2.28 8.32 -9.73
CA LYS A 129 -3.24 7.48 -10.47
C LYS A 129 -4.58 7.31 -9.75
N THR A 130 -4.58 7.46 -8.43
CA THR A 130 -5.73 7.19 -7.59
C THR A 130 -6.74 8.33 -7.66
N SER A 131 -8.02 7.97 -7.75
CA SER A 131 -9.17 8.87 -7.62
C SER A 131 -9.95 8.55 -6.33
N THR A 132 -10.85 9.46 -5.94
CA THR A 132 -11.81 9.24 -4.85
C THR A 132 -12.61 7.96 -5.03
N GLY A 133 -13.06 7.69 -6.26
CA GLY A 133 -13.76 6.47 -6.64
C GLY A 133 -12.93 5.21 -6.41
N CYS A 134 -11.64 5.22 -6.79
CA CYS A 134 -10.73 4.09 -6.56
C CYS A 134 -10.51 3.82 -5.07
N LEU A 135 -10.37 4.87 -4.25
CA LEU A 135 -10.24 4.75 -2.80
C LEU A 135 -11.52 4.21 -2.15
N ALA A 136 -12.69 4.73 -2.56
CA ALA A 136 -13.98 4.29 -2.04
C ALA A 136 -14.24 2.80 -2.37
N GLU A 137 -13.90 2.39 -3.59
CA GLU A 137 -13.98 0.99 -4.03
C GLU A 137 -13.09 0.08 -3.19
N SER A 138 -11.83 0.48 -2.99
CA SER A 138 -10.85 -0.28 -2.22
C SER A 138 -11.24 -0.40 -0.75
N PHE A 139 -11.68 0.71 -0.13
CA PHE A 139 -12.22 0.70 1.22
C PHE A 139 -13.41 -0.26 1.35
N ARG A 140 -14.35 -0.23 0.40
CA ARG A 140 -15.52 -1.13 0.43
C ARG A 140 -15.10 -2.59 0.35
N ARG A 141 -14.14 -2.92 -0.53
CA ARG A 141 -13.64 -4.29 -0.71
C ARG A 141 -12.85 -4.80 0.48
N LEU A 142 -12.12 -3.94 1.18
CA LEU A 142 -11.18 -4.34 2.23
C LEU A 142 -11.72 -4.19 3.65
N CYS A 143 -12.52 -3.16 3.92
CA CYS A 143 -12.89 -2.75 5.27
C CYS A 143 -14.34 -3.12 5.66
N ARG A 144 -15.28 -3.26 4.71
CA ARG A 144 -16.66 -3.71 4.98
C ARG A 144 -16.77 -5.21 4.85
#